data_AF-A0A6B0XR37-F1
#
_entry.id   AF-A0A6B0XR37-F1
#
_cell.length_a   1.000
_cell.length_b   1.000
_cell.length_c   1.000
_cell.angle_alpha   90.00
_cell.angle_beta   90.00
_cell.angle_gamma   90.00
#
_symmetry.space_group_name_H-M   'P 1'
#
loop_
_entity.id
_entity.type
_entity.pdbx_description
1 polymer ?
#
loop_
_entity_poly.entity_id
_entity_poly.type
_entity_poly.pdbx_seq_one_letter_code
_entity_poly.pdbx_strand_id
1 'polypeptide(L)'
;MAFPRCAVSFCMASCGAGRARARRGPRARQRAASVAASKAGRVEMSGGRRPAEAPMMTVRQRIVQGMPGVLAALALAACEDPVDRSVVLGDRYLAVGDADKAIAEYLLARRVSGDTDALLLRLGQAYAARGDVDEALTVYETLAERDPRLRHQAAASLAGLAWSARERGAAENMSRALQPLVDWGLGYLPADLQRSLAAYHAAEGDYARALSLRLALLAGEGDPEPAVLYDIGLAYEQLGACTRALPFYRDFLEAMEESRSNPGDARYRYGNCLYVSADEDRAEGRPAAALEKLTEMVELGEPRTHMVEAHFLIGELHLALGETDEALVNYGRVLELNPTRTHALVRRAEERIRQIRFGFE
;
A
#
# COMPACT_ATOMS: atom_id res chain seq x y z
N MET A 1 24.31 -38.88 5.68
CA MET A 1 24.11 -39.26 4.27
C MET A 1 22.72 -38.76 3.90
N ALA A 2 22.57 -37.55 3.39
CA ALA A 2 22.70 -37.10 2.00
C ALA A 2 21.29 -36.79 1.44
N PHE A 3 20.94 -35.50 1.49
CA PHE A 3 19.76 -34.90 0.83
C PHE A 3 19.99 -34.78 -0.69
N PRO A 4 18.96 -34.92 -1.55
CA PRO A 4 19.10 -34.55 -2.95
C PRO A 4 18.80 -33.06 -3.16
N ARG A 5 19.65 -32.46 -3.99
CA ARG A 5 19.68 -31.04 -4.37
C ARG A 5 18.75 -30.76 -5.55
N CYS A 6 18.04 -29.63 -5.48
CA CYS A 6 17.38 -28.98 -6.61
C CYS A 6 18.43 -28.49 -7.63
N ALA A 7 18.21 -28.76 -8.91
CA ALA A 7 18.95 -28.19 -10.04
C ALA A 7 18.03 -27.22 -10.80
N VAL A 8 18.36 -25.93 -10.77
CA VAL A 8 17.75 -24.90 -11.62
C VAL A 8 18.64 -24.76 -12.85
N SER A 9 18.11 -25.12 -14.02
CA SER A 9 18.80 -24.97 -15.29
C SER A 9 18.35 -23.70 -15.99
N PHE A 10 19.34 -22.84 -16.22
CA PHE A 10 19.31 -21.63 -17.04
C PHE A 10 18.95 -21.98 -18.50
N CYS A 11 18.05 -21.22 -19.13
CA CYS A 11 17.82 -21.26 -20.57
C CYS A 11 17.88 -19.84 -21.12
N MET A 12 19.02 -19.50 -21.75
CA MET A 12 19.18 -18.34 -22.62
C MET A 12 18.61 -18.68 -24.00
N ALA A 13 17.77 -17.81 -24.56
CA ALA A 13 17.47 -17.81 -25.98
C ALA A 13 17.37 -16.38 -26.52
N SER A 14 18.06 -16.22 -27.64
CA SER A 14 18.34 -15.03 -28.44
C SER A 14 17.21 -14.62 -29.40
N CYS A 15 17.15 -13.33 -29.74
CA CYS A 15 16.73 -12.77 -31.04
C CYS A 15 17.17 -11.29 -31.05
N GLY A 16 17.72 -10.65 -32.09
CA GLY A 16 17.71 -10.92 -33.52
C GLY A 16 17.42 -9.58 -34.23
N ALA A 17 18.40 -9.08 -34.98
CA ALA A 17 18.54 -7.74 -35.58
C ALA A 17 17.38 -7.19 -36.46
N GLY A 18 17.28 -5.85 -36.53
CA GLY A 18 16.52 -5.11 -37.55
C GLY A 18 17.08 -3.70 -37.80
N ARG A 19 17.36 -3.38 -39.07
CA ARG A 19 18.23 -2.29 -39.57
C ARG A 19 17.58 -0.91 -39.70
N ALA A 20 18.49 0.08 -39.71
CA ALA A 20 18.34 1.51 -39.96
C ALA A 20 17.73 1.93 -41.31
N ARG A 21 17.17 3.16 -41.33
CA ARG A 21 17.26 4.07 -42.48
C ARG A 21 17.42 5.52 -42.02
N ALA A 22 18.48 6.15 -42.52
CA ALA A 22 18.86 7.55 -42.32
C ALA A 22 18.25 8.46 -43.41
N ARG A 23 17.98 9.72 -43.07
CA ARG A 23 18.02 10.85 -44.02
C ARG A 23 18.66 12.09 -43.36
N ARG A 24 19.71 12.60 -44.02
CA ARG A 24 20.48 13.84 -43.74
C ARG A 24 19.63 15.07 -44.11
N GLY A 25 19.58 16.14 -43.28
CA GLY A 25 20.33 17.42 -43.42
C GLY A 25 19.69 18.41 -44.43
N PRO A 26 19.93 19.76 -44.42
CA PRO A 26 21.05 20.48 -43.79
C PRO A 26 20.78 21.92 -43.18
N ARG A 27 21.78 22.38 -42.41
CA ARG A 27 22.42 23.74 -42.31
C ARG A 27 21.66 25.02 -41.86
N ALA A 28 22.06 25.49 -40.67
CA ALA A 28 22.71 26.77 -40.31
C ALA A 28 22.15 28.14 -40.78
N ARG A 29 21.97 29.08 -39.82
CA ARG A 29 22.54 30.44 -39.85
C ARG A 29 22.38 31.21 -38.53
N GLN A 30 23.40 32.03 -38.25
CA GLN A 30 23.63 32.94 -37.12
C GLN A 30 22.82 34.25 -37.20
N ARG A 31 22.89 35.04 -36.10
CA ARG A 31 22.72 36.52 -35.90
C ARG A 31 21.53 36.87 -35.01
N ALA A 32 21.54 37.90 -34.17
CA ALA A 32 22.54 38.84 -33.67
C ALA A 32 21.90 39.57 -32.47
N ALA A 33 22.73 40.11 -31.59
CA ALA A 33 22.35 40.99 -30.49
C ALA A 33 21.75 42.32 -30.99
N SER A 34 20.77 42.83 -30.26
CA SER A 34 20.26 44.20 -30.41
C SER A 34 20.57 45.02 -29.16
N VAL A 35 21.30 46.10 -29.38
CA VAL A 35 21.62 47.21 -28.47
C VAL A 35 20.37 48.08 -28.29
N ALA A 36 20.12 48.56 -27.08
CA ALA A 36 19.28 49.73 -26.84
C ALA A 36 20.02 50.72 -25.92
N ALA A 37 20.24 51.92 -26.46
CA ALA A 37 20.81 53.07 -25.78
C ALA A 37 19.72 54.13 -25.54
N SER A 38 19.78 54.84 -24.41
CA SER A 38 19.14 56.15 -24.13
C SER A 38 19.34 56.45 -22.64
N LYS A 39 19.72 57.62 -22.13
CA LYS A 39 19.97 58.96 -22.68
C LYS A 39 20.82 59.69 -21.63
N ALA A 40 21.72 60.56 -22.09
CA ALA A 40 22.43 61.52 -21.26
C ALA A 40 21.54 62.74 -20.95
N GLY A 41 21.58 63.22 -19.71
CA GLY A 41 21.07 64.52 -19.28
C GLY A 41 22.18 65.26 -18.53
N ARG A 42 22.56 66.42 -19.05
CA ARG A 42 23.63 67.31 -18.60
C ARG A 42 23.00 68.48 -17.85
N VAL A 43 23.45 68.81 -16.64
CA VAL A 43 23.18 70.10 -15.98
C VAL A 43 24.43 70.57 -15.24
N GLU A 44 24.54 71.88 -15.17
CA GLU A 44 25.71 72.75 -15.08
C GLU A 44 26.38 72.89 -13.71
N MET A 45 27.62 73.41 -13.78
CA MET A 45 28.46 73.83 -12.66
C MET A 45 28.33 75.36 -12.45
N SER A 46 28.07 75.76 -11.21
CA SER A 46 28.48 77.04 -10.60
C SER A 46 28.36 76.83 -9.08
N GLY A 47 29.12 77.41 -8.16
CA GLY A 47 30.18 78.40 -8.08
C GLY A 47 30.57 78.41 -6.59
N GLY A 48 31.81 78.77 -6.26
CA GLY A 48 32.47 78.36 -5.02
C GLY A 48 32.03 79.01 -3.71
N ARG A 49 32.58 78.47 -2.61
CA ARG A 49 33.25 79.20 -1.52
C ARG A 49 34.01 78.21 -0.61
N ARG A 50 35.29 78.51 -0.36
CA ARG A 50 36.14 77.96 0.74
C ARG A 50 35.66 78.54 2.09
N PRO A 51 35.86 77.88 3.25
CA PRO A 51 37.17 77.73 3.93
C PRO A 51 37.26 76.36 4.66
N ALA A 52 38.26 75.93 5.45
CA ALA A 52 39.54 76.41 5.97
C ALA A 52 40.40 75.15 6.25
N GLU A 53 41.71 75.36 6.35
CA GLU A 53 42.77 74.38 6.60
C GLU A 53 42.73 73.78 8.02
N ALA A 54 43.05 72.49 8.15
CA ALA A 54 43.62 71.85 9.34
C ALA A 54 44.26 70.49 8.97
N PRO A 55 45.28 70.01 9.69
CA PRO A 55 46.55 69.63 9.06
C PRO A 55 46.72 68.12 8.76
N MET A 56 47.64 67.85 7.84
CA MET A 56 48.22 66.53 7.61
C MET A 56 48.95 66.02 8.85
N MET A 57 48.57 64.84 9.34
CA MET A 57 49.40 64.01 10.23
C MET A 57 49.65 62.66 9.56
N THR A 58 50.90 62.25 9.66
CA THR A 58 51.63 61.24 8.89
C THR A 58 51.12 59.79 9.07
N VAL A 59 51.05 59.09 7.94
CA VAL A 59 50.61 57.69 7.73
C VAL A 59 51.66 56.66 8.19
N ARG A 60 52.25 56.83 9.37
CA ARG A 60 53.29 55.88 9.83
C ARG A 60 53.22 55.72 11.34
N GLN A 61 52.44 54.72 11.79
CA GLN A 61 52.47 54.02 13.09
C GLN A 61 51.07 53.73 13.69
N ARG A 62 50.15 53.13 12.90
CA ARG A 62 48.97 52.43 13.45
C ARG A 62 48.64 51.16 12.67
N ILE A 63 49.60 50.25 12.49
CA ILE A 63 49.35 48.93 11.86
C ILE A 63 49.49 47.75 12.85
N VAL A 64 49.91 47.95 14.10
CA VAL A 64 50.17 46.79 15.01
C VAL A 64 49.26 46.73 16.26
N GLN A 65 48.31 47.64 16.47
CA GLN A 65 47.47 47.62 17.68
C GLN A 65 45.96 47.69 17.41
N GLY A 66 45.48 46.92 16.44
CA GLY A 66 44.04 46.75 16.18
C GLY A 66 43.64 45.38 15.64
N MET A 67 44.54 44.39 15.66
CA MET A 67 44.32 43.07 15.06
C MET A 67 44.52 41.84 15.98
N PRO A 68 44.33 41.88 17.32
CA PRO A 68 44.06 40.62 18.02
C PRO A 68 42.57 40.22 17.93
N GLY A 69 41.65 41.18 17.83
CA GLY A 69 40.20 40.92 17.83
C GLY A 69 39.63 40.37 16.51
N VAL A 70 40.14 40.82 15.37
CA VAL A 70 39.65 40.37 14.04
C VAL A 70 40.18 38.97 13.71
N LEU A 71 41.42 38.65 14.10
CA LEU A 71 41.98 37.29 13.99
C LEU A 71 41.32 36.33 14.99
N ALA A 72 40.95 36.77 16.19
CA ALA A 72 40.18 35.96 17.13
C ALA A 72 38.72 35.73 16.67
N ALA A 73 38.07 36.73 16.05
CA ALA A 73 36.73 36.59 15.48
C ALA A 73 36.72 35.70 14.21
N LEU A 74 37.78 35.74 13.39
CA LEU A 74 37.98 34.81 12.27
C LEU A 74 38.35 33.39 12.75
N ALA A 75 39.06 33.26 13.89
CA ALA A 75 39.33 31.97 14.50
C ALA A 75 38.08 31.33 15.13
N LEU A 76 37.15 32.13 15.67
CA LEU A 76 35.86 31.65 16.18
C LEU A 76 34.90 31.20 15.06
N ALA A 77 34.95 31.83 13.87
CA ALA A 77 34.22 31.37 12.68
C ALA A 77 34.87 30.13 11.99
N ALA A 78 36.13 29.83 12.34
CA ALA A 78 36.88 28.67 11.86
C ALA A 78 36.79 27.45 12.80
N CYS A 79 36.04 27.55 13.90
CA CYS A 79 35.82 26.43 14.85
C CYS A 79 34.61 25.55 14.52
N GLU A 80 33.87 25.83 13.46
CA GLU A 80 32.77 24.97 13.01
C GLU A 80 33.32 23.91 12.05
N ASP A 81 33.22 22.63 12.43
CA ASP A 81 33.60 21.52 11.56
C ASP A 81 32.86 21.68 10.21
N PRO A 82 33.56 21.65 9.06
CA PRO A 82 32.92 21.70 7.75
C PRO A 82 31.74 20.71 7.59
N VAL A 83 31.81 19.55 8.26
CA VAL A 83 30.72 18.57 8.33
C VAL A 83 29.51 19.14 9.07
N ASP A 84 29.71 19.68 10.27
CA ASP A 84 28.64 20.25 11.10
C ASP A 84 27.95 21.41 10.40
N ARG A 85 28.71 22.27 9.72
CA ARG A 85 28.15 23.37 8.93
C ARG A 85 27.21 22.86 7.83
N SER A 86 27.66 21.90 7.02
CA SER A 86 26.83 21.35 5.93
C SER A 86 25.61 20.62 6.48
N VAL A 87 25.73 19.89 7.60
CA VAL A 87 24.58 19.28 8.27
C VAL A 87 23.57 20.35 8.71
N VAL A 88 24.01 21.41 9.39
CA VAL A 88 23.13 22.49 9.85
C VAL A 88 22.45 23.23 8.69
N LEU A 89 23.15 23.45 7.58
CA LEU A 89 22.55 24.02 6.37
C LEU A 89 21.52 23.09 5.75
N GLY A 90 21.84 21.79 5.65
CA GLY A 90 20.91 20.77 5.17
C GLY A 90 19.62 20.72 5.99
N ASP A 91 19.74 20.76 7.32
CA ASP A 91 18.60 20.79 8.25
C ASP A 91 17.70 22.01 8.01
N ARG A 92 18.31 23.18 7.81
CA ARG A 92 17.58 24.42 7.52
C ARG A 92 16.85 24.35 6.19
N TYR A 93 17.49 23.81 5.15
CA TYR A 93 16.85 23.64 3.85
C TYR A 93 15.68 22.65 3.91
N LEU A 94 15.85 21.54 4.64
CA LEU A 94 14.79 20.56 4.81
C LEU A 94 13.60 21.15 5.59
N ALA A 95 13.86 21.96 6.62
CA ALA A 95 12.82 22.62 7.41
C ALA A 95 11.97 23.61 6.61
N VAL A 96 12.52 24.22 5.55
CA VAL A 96 11.76 25.09 4.63
C VAL A 96 11.21 24.34 3.41
N GLY A 97 11.34 23.02 3.37
CA GLY A 97 10.85 22.15 2.28
C GLY A 97 11.73 22.11 1.03
N ASP A 98 12.93 22.70 1.07
CA ASP A 98 13.88 22.66 -0.05
C ASP A 98 14.75 21.38 0.03
N ALA A 99 14.10 20.25 -0.25
CA ALA A 99 14.72 18.92 -0.14
C ALA A 99 15.93 18.76 -1.07
N ASP A 100 15.91 19.38 -2.26
CA ASP A 100 17.04 19.34 -3.19
C ASP A 100 18.31 19.94 -2.61
N LYS A 101 18.23 21.14 -2.02
CA LYS A 101 19.38 21.76 -1.37
C LYS A 101 19.79 21.02 -0.11
N ALA A 102 18.83 20.48 0.64
CA ALA A 102 19.13 19.67 1.82
C ALA A 102 19.97 18.43 1.46
N ILE A 103 19.55 17.68 0.43
CA ILE A 103 20.29 16.53 -0.09
C ILE A 103 21.69 16.93 -0.54
N ALA A 104 21.83 18.05 -1.26
CA ALA A 104 23.14 18.52 -1.72
C ALA A 104 24.10 18.79 -0.54
N GLU A 105 23.64 19.49 0.50
CA GLU A 105 24.45 19.78 1.70
C GLU A 105 24.80 18.51 2.48
N TYR A 106 23.86 17.59 2.66
CA TYR A 106 24.14 16.31 3.33
C TYR A 106 25.13 15.45 2.53
N LEU A 107 25.06 15.46 1.19
CA LEU A 107 26.03 14.76 0.35
C LEU A 107 27.43 15.40 0.44
N LEU A 108 27.53 16.72 0.66
CA LEU A 108 28.81 17.37 0.95
C LEU A 108 29.37 16.92 2.30
N ALA A 109 28.55 16.89 3.35
CA ALA A 109 28.94 16.34 4.65
C ALA A 109 29.42 14.88 4.52
N ARG A 110 28.70 14.06 3.74
CA ARG A 110 29.00 12.63 3.51
C ARG A 110 30.36 12.41 2.87
N ARG A 111 30.82 13.32 2.00
CA ARG A 111 32.14 13.21 1.37
C ARG A 111 33.29 13.36 2.37
N VAL A 112 33.06 14.08 3.47
CA VAL A 112 34.09 14.39 4.46
C VAL A 112 34.03 13.41 5.63
N SER A 113 32.84 13.13 6.16
CA SER A 113 32.66 12.25 7.34
C SER A 113 32.34 10.79 7.01
N GLY A 114 32.01 10.49 5.75
CA GLY A 114 31.53 9.16 5.33
C GLY A 114 30.10 8.87 5.78
N ASP A 115 29.75 7.58 5.80
CA ASP A 115 28.42 7.10 6.15
C ASP A 115 28.29 6.96 7.67
N THR A 116 27.96 8.06 8.33
CA THR A 116 27.54 8.07 9.73
C THR A 116 26.03 7.82 9.82
N ASP A 117 25.59 7.12 10.87
CA ASP A 117 24.18 6.72 11.02
C ASP A 117 23.25 7.95 11.09
N ALA A 118 23.71 9.03 11.74
CA ALA A 118 22.98 10.30 11.80
C ALA A 118 22.84 10.96 10.42
N LEU A 119 23.87 10.89 9.57
CA LEU A 119 23.83 11.47 8.24
C LEU A 119 22.98 10.64 7.28
N LEU A 120 23.05 9.31 7.37
CA LEU A 120 22.16 8.41 6.64
C LEU A 120 20.70 8.73 6.96
N LEU A 121 20.34 8.86 8.24
CA LEU A 121 18.97 9.22 8.62
C LEU A 121 18.51 10.54 7.97
N ARG A 122 19.35 11.59 8.01
CA ARG A 122 19.05 12.90 7.41
C ARG A 122 18.90 12.83 5.89
N LEU A 123 19.77 12.08 5.21
CA LEU A 123 19.66 11.84 3.77
C LEU A 123 18.36 11.12 3.44
N GLY A 124 18.02 10.05 4.17
CA GLY A 124 16.78 9.31 3.98
C GLY A 124 15.54 10.20 4.15
N GLN A 125 15.55 11.07 5.17
CA GLN A 125 14.47 12.04 5.40
C GLN A 125 14.34 13.05 4.26
N ALA A 126 15.47 13.54 3.74
CA ALA A 126 15.47 14.48 2.64
C ALA A 126 15.01 13.83 1.32
N TYR A 127 15.45 12.60 1.03
CA TYR A 127 14.92 11.83 -0.10
C TYR A 127 13.42 11.57 0.03
N ALA A 128 12.94 11.18 1.22
CA ALA A 128 11.53 10.99 1.47
C ALA A 128 10.71 12.28 1.26
N ALA A 129 11.22 13.43 1.70
CA ALA A 129 10.59 14.75 1.50
C ALA A 129 10.55 15.15 0.02
N ARG A 130 11.58 14.78 -0.76
CA ARG A 130 11.59 14.99 -2.22
C ARG A 130 10.64 14.04 -2.97
N GLY A 131 10.30 12.90 -2.37
CA GLY A 131 9.49 11.84 -2.98
C GLY A 131 10.31 10.72 -3.64
N ASP A 132 11.62 10.71 -3.40
CA ASP A 132 12.57 9.73 -3.93
C ASP A 132 12.56 8.47 -3.07
N VAL A 133 11.58 7.62 -3.35
CA VAL A 133 11.31 6.40 -2.56
C VAL A 133 12.46 5.42 -2.65
N ASP A 134 13.11 5.28 -3.81
CA ASP A 134 14.19 4.32 -4.05
C ASP A 134 15.44 4.66 -3.23
N GLU A 135 15.86 5.92 -3.27
CA GLU A 135 16.99 6.42 -2.52
C GLU A 135 16.73 6.39 -1.02
N ALA A 136 15.51 6.79 -0.59
CA ALA A 136 15.13 6.73 0.81
C ALA A 136 15.14 5.29 1.35
N LEU A 137 14.55 4.35 0.59
CA LEU A 137 14.52 2.92 0.94
C LEU A 137 15.93 2.37 1.11
N THR A 138 16.81 2.60 0.11
CA THR A 138 18.21 2.15 0.15
C THR A 138 18.93 2.64 1.41
N VAL A 139 18.72 3.91 1.77
CA VAL A 139 19.35 4.52 2.94
C VAL A 139 18.85 3.90 4.24
N TYR A 140 17.53 3.69 4.38
CA TYR A 140 16.96 3.12 5.60
C TYR A 140 17.26 1.63 5.76
N GLU A 141 17.30 0.86 4.67
CA GLU A 141 17.76 -0.54 4.68
C GLU A 141 19.23 -0.62 5.11
N THR A 142 20.09 0.21 4.52
CA THR A 142 21.50 0.31 4.93
C THR A 142 21.63 0.62 6.42
N LEU A 143 20.82 1.56 6.95
CA LEU A 143 20.81 1.90 8.37
C LEU A 143 20.44 0.70 9.26
N ALA A 144 19.40 -0.05 8.86
CA ALA A 144 18.90 -1.23 9.57
C ALA A 144 19.85 -2.44 9.51
N GLU A 145 20.63 -2.57 8.44
CA GLU A 145 21.64 -3.61 8.25
C GLU A 145 22.91 -3.35 9.07
N ARG A 146 23.33 -2.08 9.17
CA ARG A 146 24.54 -1.69 9.91
C ARG A 146 24.44 -1.99 11.40
N ASP A 147 23.32 -1.66 12.01
CA ASP A 147 23.07 -1.92 13.42
C ASP A 147 21.60 -2.34 13.63
N PRO A 148 21.36 -3.59 14.05
CA PRO A 148 20.01 -4.06 14.38
C PRO A 148 19.27 -3.18 15.40
N ARG A 149 19.97 -2.45 16.27
CA ARG A 149 19.36 -1.51 17.22
C ARG A 149 18.70 -0.31 16.53
N LEU A 150 19.14 0.02 15.32
CA LEU A 150 18.58 1.09 14.51
C LEU A 150 17.35 0.65 13.71
N ARG A 151 16.98 -0.65 13.72
CA ARG A 151 15.79 -1.14 13.01
C ARG A 151 14.50 -0.45 13.43
N HIS A 152 14.33 -0.13 14.71
CA HIS A 152 13.15 0.63 15.17
C HIS A 152 13.11 2.04 14.59
N GLN A 153 14.26 2.71 14.48
CA GLN A 153 14.35 4.04 13.89
C GLN A 153 14.16 4.00 12.37
N ALA A 154 14.77 3.03 11.69
CA ALA A 154 14.56 2.78 10.27
C ALA A 154 13.09 2.44 9.99
N ALA A 155 12.46 1.62 10.84
CA ALA A 155 11.06 1.25 10.71
C ALA A 155 10.12 2.44 10.83
N ALA A 156 10.33 3.31 11.83
CA ALA A 156 9.58 4.56 11.93
C ALA A 156 9.73 5.45 10.68
N SER A 157 10.92 5.49 10.11
CA SER A 157 11.21 6.29 8.91
C SER A 157 10.59 5.70 7.64
N LEU A 158 10.62 4.38 7.48
CA LEU A 158 9.98 3.64 6.39
C LEU A 158 8.44 3.73 6.48
N ALA A 159 7.88 3.64 7.68
CA ALA A 159 6.46 3.88 7.90
C ALA A 159 6.08 5.32 7.51
N GLY A 160 6.89 6.32 7.89
CA GLY A 160 6.79 7.71 7.43
C GLY A 160 6.73 7.84 5.91
N LEU A 161 7.66 7.19 5.22
CA LEU A 161 7.72 7.15 3.76
C LEU A 161 6.46 6.51 3.16
N ALA A 162 5.98 5.41 3.75
CA ALA A 162 4.78 4.71 3.31
C ALA A 162 3.50 5.55 3.49
N TRP A 163 3.33 6.23 4.62
CA TRP A 163 2.22 7.16 4.83
C TRP A 163 2.22 8.27 3.78
N SER A 164 3.37 8.89 3.55
CA SER A 164 3.50 9.95 2.57
C SER A 164 3.20 9.46 1.14
N ALA A 165 3.63 8.24 0.79
CA ALA A 165 3.29 7.62 -0.48
C ALA A 165 1.79 7.33 -0.61
N ARG A 166 1.15 6.82 0.45
CA ARG A 166 -0.30 6.57 0.52
C ARG A 166 -1.11 7.85 0.32
N GLU A 167 -0.74 8.94 1.00
CA GLU A 167 -1.43 10.24 0.88
C GLU A 167 -1.34 10.81 -0.54
N ARG A 168 -0.25 10.53 -1.25
CA ARG A 168 -0.08 10.89 -2.67
C ARG A 168 -0.79 9.93 -3.64
N GLY A 169 -1.47 8.89 -3.15
CA GLY A 169 -2.09 7.85 -3.97
C GLY A 169 -1.09 6.92 -4.65
N ALA A 170 0.19 6.92 -4.23
CA ALA A 170 1.24 6.08 -4.78
C ALA A 170 1.30 4.74 -4.04
N ALA A 171 0.29 3.89 -4.25
CA ALA A 171 0.11 2.63 -3.51
C ALA A 171 1.27 1.64 -3.71
N GLU A 172 1.86 1.58 -4.90
CA GLU A 172 3.05 0.76 -5.17
C GLU A 172 4.25 1.21 -4.33
N ASN A 173 4.51 2.52 -4.28
CA ASN A 173 5.58 3.09 -3.46
C ASN A 173 5.35 2.86 -1.97
N MET A 174 4.10 2.95 -1.51
CA MET A 174 3.73 2.58 -0.14
C MET A 174 4.08 1.11 0.12
N SER A 175 3.63 0.19 -0.74
CA SER A 175 3.91 -1.24 -0.61
C SER A 175 5.41 -1.55 -0.53
N ARG A 176 6.20 -0.93 -1.43
CA ARG A 176 7.66 -1.08 -1.44
C ARG A 176 8.32 -0.57 -0.17
N ALA A 177 7.88 0.57 0.37
CA ALA A 177 8.40 1.12 1.63
C ALA A 177 8.05 0.23 2.85
N LEU A 178 6.96 -0.53 2.78
CA LEU A 178 6.52 -1.42 3.86
C LEU A 178 7.15 -2.82 3.79
N GLN A 179 7.66 -3.25 2.63
CA GLN A 179 8.21 -4.60 2.45
C GLN A 179 9.32 -4.94 3.47
N PRO A 180 10.30 -4.06 3.77
CA PRO A 180 11.31 -4.38 4.78
C PRO A 180 10.70 -4.59 6.17
N LEU A 181 9.60 -3.90 6.51
CA LEU A 181 8.93 -4.04 7.79
C LEU A 181 8.25 -5.41 7.90
N VAL A 182 7.65 -5.88 6.81
CA VAL A 182 7.10 -7.23 6.74
C VAL A 182 8.21 -8.27 6.93
N ASP A 183 9.35 -8.08 6.26
CA ASP A 183 10.49 -9.00 6.30
C ASP A 183 11.17 -9.03 7.69
N TRP A 184 11.23 -7.89 8.39
CA TRP A 184 11.73 -7.81 9.77
C TRP A 184 10.74 -8.35 10.80
N GLY A 185 9.47 -8.44 10.42
CA GLY A 185 8.37 -8.98 11.23
C GLY A 185 7.27 -7.96 11.46
N LEU A 186 6.02 -8.44 11.45
CA LEU A 186 4.82 -7.60 11.53
C LEU A 186 4.73 -6.70 12.77
N GLY A 187 5.50 -6.97 13.83
CA GLY A 187 5.63 -6.06 14.98
C GLY A 187 6.21 -4.68 14.65
N TYR A 188 6.88 -4.51 13.50
CA TYR A 188 7.34 -3.22 13.00
C TYR A 188 6.29 -2.47 12.17
N LEU A 189 5.21 -3.14 11.77
CA LEU A 189 4.23 -2.61 10.83
C LEU A 189 3.03 -2.02 11.61
N PRO A 190 2.78 -0.69 11.52
CA PRO A 190 1.62 -0.08 12.15
C PRO A 190 0.32 -0.67 11.60
N ALA A 191 -0.68 -0.90 12.45
CA ALA A 191 -1.92 -1.59 12.08
C ALA A 191 -2.72 -0.91 10.94
N ASP A 192 -2.67 0.43 10.84
CA ASP A 192 -3.30 1.18 9.76
C ASP A 192 -2.56 1.02 8.41
N LEU A 193 -1.23 0.98 8.44
CA LEU A 193 -0.40 0.67 7.27
C LEU A 193 -0.52 -0.81 6.88
N GLN A 194 -0.65 -1.72 7.85
CA GLN A 194 -0.92 -3.14 7.60
C GLN A 194 -2.25 -3.33 6.86
N ARG A 195 -3.32 -2.65 7.29
CA ARG A 195 -4.60 -2.64 6.57
C ARG A 195 -4.46 -2.07 5.15
N SER A 196 -3.72 -0.99 5.00
CA SER A 196 -3.48 -0.36 3.69
C SER A 196 -2.70 -1.28 2.74
N LEU A 197 -1.70 -2.00 3.27
CA LEU A 197 -0.93 -3.00 2.52
C LEU A 197 -1.78 -4.21 2.13
N ALA A 198 -2.63 -4.69 3.05
CA ALA A 198 -3.56 -5.77 2.75
C ALA A 198 -4.57 -5.38 1.66
N ALA A 199 -5.11 -4.15 1.72
CA ALA A 199 -5.98 -3.60 0.70
C ALA A 199 -5.27 -3.48 -0.66
N TYR A 200 -4.01 -3.03 -0.67
CA TYR A 200 -3.19 -3.01 -1.88
C TYR A 200 -3.03 -4.41 -2.49
N HIS A 201 -2.65 -5.41 -1.70
CA HIS A 201 -2.53 -6.78 -2.21
C HIS A 201 -3.86 -7.36 -2.71
N ALA A 202 -4.98 -7.07 -2.03
CA ALA A 202 -6.29 -7.50 -2.50
C ALA A 202 -6.68 -6.83 -3.83
N ALA A 203 -6.33 -5.55 -4.03
CA ALA A 203 -6.57 -4.84 -5.29
C ALA A 203 -5.75 -5.40 -6.45
N GLU A 204 -4.53 -5.89 -6.17
CA GLU A 204 -3.69 -6.62 -7.13
C GLU A 204 -4.13 -8.08 -7.35
N GLY A 205 -5.18 -8.55 -6.64
CA GLY A 205 -5.68 -9.93 -6.70
C GLY A 205 -4.86 -10.93 -5.89
N ASP A 206 -3.86 -10.48 -5.13
CA ASP A 206 -3.09 -11.33 -4.23
C ASP A 206 -3.80 -11.50 -2.88
N TYR A 207 -4.90 -12.23 -2.93
CA TYR A 207 -5.73 -12.50 -1.75
C TYR A 207 -5.00 -13.32 -0.69
N ALA A 208 -3.98 -14.11 -1.05
CA ALA A 208 -3.19 -14.88 -0.10
C ALA A 208 -2.36 -13.96 0.81
N ARG A 209 -1.61 -13.00 0.25
CA ARG A 209 -0.88 -12.01 1.05
C ARG A 209 -1.84 -11.12 1.84
N ALA A 210 -2.91 -10.64 1.21
CA ALA A 210 -3.92 -9.83 1.89
C ALA A 210 -4.54 -10.54 3.10
N LEU A 211 -4.90 -11.82 2.94
CA LEU A 211 -5.43 -12.65 4.01
C LEU A 211 -4.45 -12.80 5.17
N SER A 212 -3.17 -13.08 4.87
CA SER A 212 -2.15 -13.27 5.91
C SER A 212 -1.97 -12.02 6.78
N LEU A 213 -1.97 -10.84 6.16
CA LEU A 213 -1.87 -9.56 6.85
C LEU A 213 -3.12 -9.28 7.70
N ARG A 214 -4.32 -9.61 7.20
CA ARG A 214 -5.57 -9.38 7.94
C ARG A 214 -5.74 -10.33 9.12
N LEU A 215 -5.40 -11.60 8.97
CA LEU A 215 -5.43 -12.56 10.08
C LEU A 215 -4.49 -12.15 11.22
N ALA A 216 -3.33 -11.56 10.89
CA ALA A 216 -2.41 -11.06 11.90
C ALA A 216 -2.97 -9.87 12.72
N LEU A 217 -3.94 -9.11 12.16
CA LEU A 217 -4.63 -8.06 12.93
C LEU A 217 -5.59 -8.65 13.98
N LEU A 218 -6.17 -9.82 13.72
CA LEU A 218 -7.07 -10.50 14.66
C LEU A 218 -6.33 -11.05 15.89
N ALA A 219 -5.01 -11.21 15.81
CA ALA A 219 -4.20 -11.71 16.93
C ALA A 219 -3.89 -10.62 17.98
N GLY A 220 -4.26 -9.36 17.73
CA GLY A 220 -4.07 -8.25 18.66
C GLY A 220 -5.07 -8.26 19.83
N GLU A 221 -4.85 -7.39 20.81
CA GLU A 221 -5.81 -7.17 21.89
C GLU A 221 -6.95 -6.25 21.41
N GLY A 222 -8.19 -6.73 21.50
CA GLY A 222 -9.41 -5.98 21.17
C GLY A 222 -10.34 -6.74 20.23
N ASP A 223 -11.59 -6.29 20.17
CA ASP A 223 -12.54 -6.84 19.20
C ASP A 223 -12.15 -6.39 17.79
N PRO A 224 -12.15 -7.31 16.82
CA PRO A 224 -11.76 -6.97 15.46
C PRO A 224 -12.76 -5.99 14.84
N GLU A 225 -12.25 -4.94 14.19
CA GLU A 225 -13.09 -4.03 13.40
C GLU A 225 -13.93 -4.86 12.42
N PRO A 226 -15.27 -4.68 12.35
CA PRO A 226 -16.12 -5.49 11.45
C PRO A 226 -15.65 -5.49 9.99
N ALA A 227 -15.11 -4.37 9.53
CA ALA A 227 -14.53 -4.26 8.19
C ALA A 227 -13.42 -5.29 7.93
N VAL A 228 -12.59 -5.61 8.93
CA VAL A 228 -11.53 -6.62 8.83
C VAL A 228 -12.12 -8.03 8.70
N LEU A 229 -13.20 -8.34 9.42
CA LEU A 229 -13.89 -9.63 9.32
C LEU A 229 -14.45 -9.86 7.91
N TYR A 230 -15.17 -8.86 7.37
CA TYR A 230 -15.69 -8.92 6.01
C TYR A 230 -14.57 -9.12 4.98
N ASP A 231 -13.48 -8.37 5.12
CA ASP A 231 -12.31 -8.43 4.25
C ASP A 231 -11.58 -9.79 4.28
N ILE A 232 -11.59 -10.48 5.42
CA ILE A 232 -11.06 -11.84 5.57
C ILE A 232 -11.99 -12.85 4.88
N GLY A 233 -13.31 -12.73 5.10
CA GLY A 233 -14.31 -13.53 4.41
C GLY A 233 -14.17 -13.41 2.90
N LEU A 234 -14.04 -12.19 2.39
CA LEU A 234 -13.81 -11.91 0.98
C LEU A 234 -12.51 -12.54 0.47
N ALA A 235 -11.41 -12.44 1.22
CA ALA A 235 -10.15 -13.05 0.79
C ALA A 235 -10.25 -14.59 0.72
N TYR A 236 -10.93 -15.24 1.68
CA TYR A 236 -11.18 -16.68 1.60
C TYR A 236 -12.10 -17.06 0.43
N GLU A 237 -13.17 -16.30 0.18
CA GLU A 237 -14.06 -16.49 -0.98
C GLU A 237 -13.27 -16.45 -2.29
N GLN A 238 -12.43 -15.43 -2.47
CA GLN A 238 -11.62 -15.27 -3.70
C GLN A 238 -10.55 -16.35 -3.88
N LEU A 239 -10.12 -16.98 -2.79
CA LEU A 239 -9.24 -18.15 -2.80
C LEU A 239 -10.02 -19.48 -2.99
N GLY A 240 -11.34 -19.43 -3.18
CA GLY A 240 -12.20 -20.60 -3.34
C GLY A 240 -12.43 -21.38 -2.03
N ALA A 241 -12.13 -20.80 -0.88
CA ALA A 241 -12.23 -21.44 0.43
C ALA A 241 -13.49 -20.99 1.17
N CYS A 242 -14.67 -21.16 0.56
CA CYS A 242 -15.94 -20.67 1.11
C CYS A 242 -16.24 -21.22 2.51
N THR A 243 -15.95 -22.49 2.78
CA THR A 243 -16.09 -23.08 4.12
C THR A 243 -15.31 -22.30 5.20
N ARG A 244 -14.14 -21.74 4.87
CA ARG A 244 -13.36 -20.89 5.79
C ARG A 244 -13.85 -19.45 5.85
N ALA A 245 -14.54 -18.97 4.81
CA ALA A 245 -15.11 -17.62 4.78
C ALA A 245 -16.35 -17.48 5.68
N LEU A 246 -17.16 -18.54 5.81
CA LEU A 246 -18.43 -18.55 6.54
C LEU A 246 -18.36 -17.93 7.96
N PRO A 247 -17.46 -18.35 8.87
CA PRO A 247 -17.43 -17.77 10.22
C PRO A 247 -17.19 -16.26 10.19
N PHE A 248 -16.29 -15.77 9.33
CA PHE A 248 -15.98 -14.33 9.26
C PHE A 248 -17.14 -13.51 8.70
N TYR A 249 -17.89 -14.05 7.73
CA TYR A 249 -19.11 -13.39 7.26
C TYR A 249 -20.21 -13.40 8.32
N ARG A 250 -20.38 -14.50 9.06
CA ARG A 250 -21.34 -14.58 10.16
C ARG A 250 -21.04 -13.55 11.23
N ASP A 251 -19.81 -13.53 11.73
CA ASP A 251 -19.37 -12.58 12.76
C ASP A 251 -19.51 -11.12 12.29
N PHE A 252 -19.22 -10.86 11.01
CA PHE A 252 -19.47 -9.54 10.41
C PHE A 252 -20.96 -9.17 10.38
N LEU A 253 -21.83 -10.10 9.96
CA LEU A 253 -23.28 -9.84 9.87
C LEU A 253 -23.89 -9.60 11.26
N GLU A 254 -23.43 -10.32 12.29
CA GLU A 254 -23.84 -10.12 13.68
C GLU A 254 -23.47 -8.72 14.17
N ALA A 255 -22.22 -8.29 13.95
CA ALA A 255 -21.77 -6.93 14.30
C ALA A 255 -22.56 -5.84 13.55
N MET A 256 -22.98 -6.10 12.31
CA MET A 256 -23.76 -5.15 11.51
C MET A 256 -25.22 -5.08 11.96
N GLU A 257 -25.80 -6.19 12.42
CA GLU A 257 -27.13 -6.24 13.00
C GLU A 257 -27.22 -5.38 14.27
N GLU A 258 -26.22 -5.48 15.16
CA GLU A 258 -26.11 -4.63 16.36
C GLU A 258 -26.11 -3.14 16.02
N SER A 259 -25.40 -2.77 14.94
CA SER A 259 -25.35 -1.39 14.44
C SER A 259 -26.58 -0.95 13.65
N ARG A 260 -27.58 -1.83 13.46
CA ARG A 260 -28.79 -1.63 12.64
C ARG A 260 -28.49 -1.26 11.19
N SER A 261 -27.37 -1.76 10.67
CA SER A 261 -26.97 -1.60 9.27
C SER A 261 -27.33 -2.86 8.49
N ASN A 262 -27.73 -2.72 7.22
CA ASN A 262 -28.06 -3.85 6.35
C ASN A 262 -26.99 -4.00 5.25
N PRO A 263 -25.96 -4.85 5.47
CA PRO A 263 -24.88 -5.03 4.51
C PRO A 263 -25.29 -6.02 3.40
N GLY A 264 -26.06 -5.54 2.41
CA GLY A 264 -26.60 -6.38 1.34
C GLY A 264 -25.56 -7.20 0.57
N ASP A 265 -24.39 -6.63 0.25
CA ASP A 265 -23.31 -7.35 -0.43
C ASP A 265 -22.73 -8.49 0.43
N ALA A 266 -22.55 -8.27 1.73
CA ALA A 266 -22.07 -9.31 2.63
C ALA A 266 -23.08 -10.45 2.80
N ARG A 267 -24.38 -10.15 2.88
CA ARG A 267 -25.44 -11.16 2.90
C ARG A 267 -25.43 -12.00 1.62
N TYR A 268 -25.30 -11.35 0.47
CA TYR A 268 -25.20 -12.03 -0.82
C TYR A 268 -24.00 -12.98 -0.87
N ARG A 269 -22.80 -12.51 -0.48
CA ARG A 269 -21.57 -13.31 -0.45
C ARG A 269 -21.64 -14.45 0.55
N TYR A 270 -22.17 -14.19 1.74
CA TYR A 270 -22.38 -15.21 2.77
C TYR A 270 -23.27 -16.34 2.24
N GLY A 271 -24.44 -16.00 1.69
CA GLY A 271 -25.35 -16.97 1.10
C GLY A 271 -24.76 -17.73 -0.08
N ASN A 272 -23.97 -17.06 -0.93
CA ASN A 272 -23.26 -17.73 -2.01
C ASN A 272 -22.23 -18.74 -1.48
N CYS A 273 -21.47 -18.38 -0.45
CA CYS A 273 -20.54 -19.32 0.17
C CYS A 273 -21.23 -20.46 0.92
N LEU A 274 -22.40 -20.23 1.54
CA LEU A 274 -23.21 -21.30 2.12
C LEU A 274 -23.62 -22.31 1.04
N TYR A 275 -24.08 -21.82 -0.11
CA TYR A 275 -24.46 -22.68 -1.24
C TYR A 275 -23.27 -23.48 -1.80
N VAL A 276 -22.13 -22.83 -2.04
CA VAL A 276 -20.92 -23.49 -2.58
C VAL A 276 -20.38 -24.54 -1.60
N SER A 277 -20.25 -24.19 -0.33
CA SER A 277 -19.76 -25.13 0.69
C SER A 277 -20.75 -26.26 1.01
N ALA A 278 -22.05 -26.06 0.81
CA ALA A 278 -23.01 -27.16 0.88
C ALA A 278 -22.81 -28.17 -0.26
N ASP A 279 -22.44 -27.73 -1.45
CA ASP A 279 -22.12 -28.63 -2.56
C ASP A 279 -20.83 -29.43 -2.29
N GLU A 280 -19.81 -28.79 -1.69
CA GLU A 280 -18.60 -29.46 -1.19
C GLU A 280 -18.95 -30.56 -0.17
N ASP A 281 -19.74 -30.22 0.84
CA ASP A 281 -20.20 -31.17 1.86
C ASP A 281 -20.98 -32.34 1.26
N ARG A 282 -21.84 -32.09 0.27
CA ARG A 282 -22.59 -33.12 -0.45
C ARG A 282 -21.66 -34.05 -1.22
N ALA A 283 -20.67 -33.50 -1.92
CA ALA A 283 -19.68 -34.28 -2.68
C ALA A 283 -18.82 -35.16 -1.76
N GLU A 284 -18.56 -34.72 -0.53
CA GLU A 284 -17.84 -35.47 0.49
C GLU A 284 -18.71 -36.47 1.27
N GLY A 285 -20.01 -36.57 0.97
CA GLY A 285 -20.92 -37.47 1.67
C GLY A 285 -21.27 -37.01 3.09
N ARG A 286 -21.31 -35.69 3.33
CA ARG A 286 -21.72 -35.05 4.58
C ARG A 286 -23.11 -34.39 4.44
N PRO A 287 -24.20 -35.15 4.20
CA PRO A 287 -25.51 -34.59 3.85
C PRO A 287 -26.12 -33.72 4.95
N ALA A 288 -25.90 -34.04 6.23
CA ALA A 288 -26.38 -33.22 7.34
C ALA A 288 -25.75 -31.82 7.35
N ALA A 289 -24.44 -31.73 7.08
CA ALA A 289 -23.73 -30.46 7.04
C ALA A 289 -24.10 -29.62 5.81
N ALA A 290 -24.36 -30.28 4.67
CA ALA A 290 -24.90 -29.63 3.48
C ALA A 290 -26.32 -29.08 3.73
N LEU A 291 -27.16 -29.87 4.39
CA LEU A 291 -28.54 -29.49 4.73
C LEU A 291 -28.57 -28.28 5.67
N GLU A 292 -27.72 -28.26 6.71
CA GLU A 292 -27.58 -27.12 7.63
C GLU A 292 -27.27 -25.82 6.87
N LYS A 293 -26.26 -25.86 5.98
CA LYS A 293 -25.85 -24.68 5.19
C LYS A 293 -26.90 -24.21 4.20
N LEU A 294 -27.56 -25.12 3.50
CA LEU A 294 -28.63 -24.75 2.56
C LEU A 294 -29.85 -24.18 3.29
N THR A 295 -30.18 -24.72 4.46
CA THR A 295 -31.25 -24.19 5.31
C THR A 295 -30.92 -22.77 5.77
N GLU A 296 -29.72 -22.55 6.28
CA GLU A 296 -29.24 -21.22 6.67
C GLU A 296 -29.27 -20.22 5.50
N MET A 297 -28.91 -20.66 4.29
CA MET A 297 -28.96 -19.84 3.07
C MET A 297 -30.39 -19.44 2.69
N VAL A 298 -31.34 -20.38 2.77
CA VAL A 298 -32.76 -20.11 2.48
C VAL A 298 -33.36 -19.16 3.51
N GLU A 299 -33.02 -19.33 4.80
CA GLU A 299 -33.43 -18.43 5.88
C GLU A 299 -32.87 -17.02 5.70
N LEU A 300 -31.60 -16.91 5.27
CA LEU A 300 -30.96 -15.62 4.95
C LEU A 300 -31.68 -14.88 3.82
N GLY A 301 -32.29 -15.62 2.88
CA GLY A 301 -33.05 -15.07 1.76
C GLY A 301 -32.20 -14.52 0.62
N GLU A 302 -30.88 -14.71 0.66
CA GLU A 302 -29.92 -14.28 -0.37
C GLU A 302 -28.84 -15.36 -0.61
N PRO A 303 -28.31 -15.50 -1.83
CA PRO A 303 -28.76 -14.85 -3.05
C PRO A 303 -30.05 -15.46 -3.60
N ARG A 304 -30.97 -14.61 -4.07
CA ARG A 304 -32.23 -15.08 -4.71
C ARG A 304 -32.01 -16.02 -5.90
N THR A 305 -30.88 -15.90 -6.59
CA THR A 305 -30.52 -16.71 -7.76
C THR A 305 -30.34 -18.18 -7.45
N HIS A 306 -30.07 -18.55 -6.20
CA HIS A 306 -29.89 -19.95 -5.79
C HIS A 306 -31.11 -20.54 -5.07
N MET A 307 -32.19 -19.77 -4.86
CA MET A 307 -33.32 -20.23 -4.04
C MET A 307 -34.02 -21.47 -4.60
N VAL A 308 -34.16 -21.52 -5.93
CA VAL A 308 -34.84 -22.63 -6.61
C VAL A 308 -34.02 -23.90 -6.50
N GLU A 309 -32.72 -23.80 -6.77
CA GLU A 309 -31.73 -24.86 -6.66
C GLU A 309 -31.61 -25.34 -5.21
N ALA A 310 -31.50 -24.42 -4.25
CA ALA A 310 -31.35 -24.74 -2.84
C ALA A 310 -32.53 -25.54 -2.32
N HIS A 311 -33.78 -25.10 -2.58
CA HIS A 311 -34.96 -25.89 -2.20
C HIS A 311 -35.00 -27.27 -2.88
N PHE A 312 -34.62 -27.36 -4.15
CA PHE A 312 -34.55 -28.66 -4.82
C PHE A 312 -33.51 -29.59 -4.15
N LEU A 313 -32.32 -29.07 -3.83
CA LEU A 313 -31.25 -29.81 -3.18
C LEU A 313 -31.59 -30.22 -1.75
N ILE A 314 -32.21 -29.33 -0.96
CA ILE A 314 -32.74 -29.66 0.36
C ILE A 314 -33.74 -30.83 0.26
N GLY A 315 -34.62 -30.80 -0.75
CA GLY A 315 -35.55 -31.90 -0.99
C GLY A 315 -34.86 -33.23 -1.28
N GLU A 316 -33.83 -33.23 -2.14
CA GLU A 316 -33.03 -34.42 -2.44
C GLU A 316 -32.27 -34.94 -1.22
N LEU A 317 -31.74 -34.05 -0.37
CA LEU A 317 -31.03 -34.42 0.86
C LEU A 317 -31.98 -35.08 1.87
N HIS A 318 -33.15 -34.48 2.12
CA HIS A 318 -34.17 -35.09 3.00
C HIS A 318 -34.64 -36.44 2.47
N LEU A 319 -34.86 -36.56 1.15
CA LEU A 319 -35.25 -37.84 0.56
C LEU A 319 -34.17 -38.91 0.74
N ALA A 320 -32.88 -38.55 0.63
CA ALA A 320 -31.77 -39.45 0.88
C ALA A 320 -31.67 -39.86 2.37
N LEU A 321 -32.13 -39.01 3.29
CA LEU A 321 -32.23 -39.29 4.73
C LEU A 321 -33.51 -40.08 5.10
N GLY A 322 -34.43 -40.29 4.17
CA GLY A 322 -35.72 -40.95 4.41
C GLY A 322 -36.82 -40.02 4.96
N GLU A 323 -36.56 -38.72 4.99
CA GLU A 323 -37.44 -37.65 5.48
C GLU A 323 -38.35 -37.20 4.34
N THR A 324 -39.33 -38.03 3.99
CA THR A 324 -40.14 -37.85 2.77
C THR A 324 -41.06 -36.64 2.83
N ASP A 325 -41.55 -36.27 4.00
CA ASP A 325 -42.49 -35.15 4.16
C ASP A 325 -41.78 -33.82 3.96
N GLU A 326 -40.59 -33.67 4.54
CA GLU A 326 -39.69 -32.53 4.39
C GLU A 326 -39.22 -32.38 2.93
N ALA A 327 -38.97 -33.51 2.25
CA ALA A 327 -38.66 -33.52 0.84
C ALA A 327 -39.82 -32.97 -0.01
N LEU A 328 -41.05 -33.43 0.23
CA LEU A 328 -42.24 -32.95 -0.47
C LEU A 328 -42.49 -31.45 -0.27
N VAL A 329 -42.29 -30.94 0.95
CA VAL A 329 -42.40 -29.51 1.25
C VAL A 329 -41.44 -28.70 0.39
N ASN A 330 -40.17 -29.12 0.33
CA ASN A 330 -39.15 -28.40 -0.41
C ASN A 330 -39.32 -28.48 -1.93
N TYR A 331 -39.73 -29.62 -2.49
CA TYR A 331 -40.12 -29.69 -3.90
C TYR A 331 -41.34 -28.82 -4.21
N GLY A 332 -42.32 -28.73 -3.30
CA GLY A 332 -43.44 -27.79 -3.42
C GLY A 332 -42.95 -26.35 -3.53
N ARG A 333 -41.95 -25.98 -2.72
CA ARG A 333 -41.37 -24.63 -2.74
C ARG A 333 -40.67 -24.28 -4.07
N VAL A 334 -40.05 -25.26 -4.73
CA VAL A 334 -39.52 -25.09 -6.10
C VAL A 334 -40.61 -24.64 -7.09
N LEU A 335 -41.82 -25.22 -6.98
CA LEU A 335 -42.97 -24.87 -7.82
C LEU A 335 -43.52 -23.49 -7.50
N GLU A 336 -43.58 -23.13 -6.21
CA GLU A 336 -44.05 -21.82 -5.74
C GLU A 336 -43.13 -20.68 -6.19
N LEU A 337 -41.82 -20.89 -6.16
CA LEU A 337 -40.83 -19.91 -6.61
C LEU A 337 -40.80 -19.74 -8.14
N ASN A 338 -41.39 -20.69 -8.89
CA ASN A 338 -41.42 -20.67 -10.35
C ASN A 338 -42.85 -20.88 -10.89
N PRO A 339 -43.76 -19.93 -10.67
CA PRO A 339 -45.16 -20.07 -11.04
C PRO A 339 -45.37 -20.24 -12.56
N THR A 340 -44.44 -19.74 -13.38
CA THR A 340 -44.45 -19.90 -14.84
C THR A 340 -44.03 -21.29 -15.30
N ARG A 341 -43.49 -22.13 -14.39
CA ARG A 341 -43.00 -23.50 -14.65
C ARG A 341 -41.95 -23.64 -15.75
N THR A 342 -41.23 -22.56 -16.04
CA THR A 342 -40.20 -22.53 -17.11
C THR A 342 -38.84 -23.03 -16.65
N HIS A 343 -38.59 -23.09 -15.34
CA HIS A 343 -37.31 -23.50 -14.78
C HIS A 343 -37.07 -25.02 -14.93
N ALA A 344 -35.85 -25.44 -15.26
CA ALA A 344 -35.54 -26.85 -15.52
C ALA A 344 -35.83 -27.77 -14.32
N LEU A 345 -35.63 -27.27 -13.11
CA LEU A 345 -35.87 -28.00 -11.87
C LEU A 345 -37.36 -28.20 -11.54
N VAL A 346 -38.26 -27.40 -12.11
CA VAL A 346 -39.71 -27.54 -11.86
C VAL A 346 -40.21 -28.91 -12.28
N ARG A 347 -39.86 -29.34 -13.50
CA ARG A 347 -40.24 -30.68 -14.00
C ARG A 347 -39.69 -31.81 -13.12
N ARG A 348 -38.45 -31.67 -12.64
CA ARG A 348 -37.84 -32.67 -11.77
C ARG A 348 -38.53 -32.73 -10.41
N ALA A 349 -38.87 -31.57 -9.83
CA ALA A 349 -39.63 -31.49 -8.59
C ALA A 349 -41.03 -32.13 -8.74
N GLU A 350 -41.74 -31.87 -9.84
CA GLU A 350 -43.03 -32.50 -10.14
C GLU A 350 -42.93 -34.03 -10.27
N GLU A 351 -41.89 -34.51 -10.93
CA GLU A 351 -41.60 -35.94 -11.03
C GLU A 351 -41.32 -36.55 -9.67
N ARG A 352 -40.48 -35.91 -8.85
CA ARG A 352 -40.15 -36.40 -7.52
C ARG A 352 -41.35 -36.43 -6.58
N ILE A 353 -42.20 -35.40 -6.62
CA ILE A 353 -43.48 -35.38 -5.91
C ILE A 353 -44.37 -36.54 -6.35
N ARG A 354 -44.45 -36.83 -7.66
CA ARG A 354 -45.25 -37.96 -8.15
C ARG A 354 -44.68 -39.31 -7.72
N GLN A 355 -43.36 -39.49 -7.78
CA GLN A 355 -42.68 -40.70 -7.33
C GLN A 355 -42.96 -40.98 -5.85
N ILE A 356 -42.81 -39.97 -4.99
CA ILE A 356 -43.05 -40.11 -3.55
C ILE A 356 -44.53 -40.41 -3.26
N ARG A 357 -45.47 -39.72 -3.92
CA ARG A 357 -46.90 -39.87 -3.63
C ARG A 357 -47.53 -41.13 -4.21
N PHE A 358 -47.03 -41.61 -5.34
CA PHE A 358 -47.69 -42.64 -6.14
C PHE A 358 -46.82 -43.86 -6.49
N GLY A 359 -45.52 -43.84 -6.17
CA GLY A 359 -44.64 -45.01 -6.26
C GLY A 359 -44.29 -45.47 -7.68
N PHE A 360 -44.22 -44.56 -8.67
CA PHE A 360 -43.85 -44.92 -10.04
C PHE A 360 -42.32 -45.00 -10.21
N GLU A 361 -41.83 -46.18 -10.65
CA GLU A 361 -40.45 -46.45 -11.06
C GLU A 361 -40.01 -45.65 -12.30
#